data_AF-A0A529LY08-F1
#
_entry.id   AF-A0A529LY08-F1
#
_cell.length_a   1.000
_cell.length_b   1.000
_cell.length_c   1.000
_cell.angle_alpha   90.00
_cell.angle_beta   90.00
_cell.angle_gamma   90.00
#
_symmetry.space_group_name_H-M   'P 1'
#
loop_
_entity.id
_entity.type
_entity.pdbx_description
1 polymer ?
#
loop_
_entity_poly.entity_id
_entity_poly.type
_entity_poly.pdbx_seq_one_letter_code
_entity_poly.pdbx_strand_id
1 'polypeptide(L)' 'TKDGVIVIEAGRFRTQEQNRADARARLTALVAKAAEPPPPPRKKTRPSKGAVERRLKSKAGRSTVKKLRGRVDSD' A
#
# COMPACT_ATOMS: atom_id res chain seq x y z
N THR A 1 -4.20 -28.39 1.02
CA THR A 1 -4.31 -29.12 -0.26
C THR A 1 -5.02 -28.24 -1.27
N LYS A 2 -5.01 -28.59 -2.56
CA LYS A 2 -5.78 -27.84 -3.57
C LYS A 2 -7.30 -27.98 -3.37
N ASP A 3 -7.70 -28.97 -2.57
CA ASP A 3 -9.09 -29.29 -2.23
C ASP A 3 -9.63 -28.49 -1.03
N GLY A 4 -8.90 -27.46 -0.57
CA GLY A 4 -9.33 -26.63 0.57
C GLY A 4 -9.16 -27.30 1.94
N VAL A 5 -8.48 -28.44 2.03
CA VAL A 5 -8.19 -29.11 3.32
C VAL A 5 -6.91 -28.55 3.93
N ILE A 6 -7.01 -28.11 5.19
CA ILE A 6 -5.88 -27.68 6.01
C ILE A 6 -5.34 -28.90 6.75
N VAL A 7 -4.11 -29.30 6.43
CA VAL A 7 -3.39 -30.38 7.11
C VAL A 7 -2.34 -29.74 8.02
N ILE A 8 -2.40 -30.02 9.32
CA ILE A 8 -1.45 -29.51 10.32
C ILE A 8 -0.73 -30.71 10.95
N GLU A 9 0.58 -30.78 10.72
CA GLU A 9 1.44 -31.74 11.39
C GLU A 9 1.98 -31.12 12.69
N ALA A 10 1.82 -31.84 13.80
CA ALA A 10 2.29 -31.42 15.12
C ALA A 10 3.10 -32.53 15.78
N GLY A 11 4.42 -32.34 15.83
CA GLY A 11 5.38 -33.24 16.46
C GLY A 11 6.48 -32.49 17.22
N ARG A 12 6.16 -31.28 17.71
CA ARG A 12 7.12 -30.40 18.38
C ARG A 12 7.42 -30.82 19.82
N PHE A 13 6.47 -31.49 20.46
CA PHE A 13 6.54 -31.89 21.85
C PHE A 13 6.60 -33.41 21.99
N ARG A 14 7.05 -33.87 23.16
CA ARG A 14 7.17 -35.30 23.46
C ARG A 14 5.82 -35.98 23.70
N THR A 15 4.82 -35.25 24.21
CA THR A 15 3.49 -35.82 24.51
C THR A 15 2.48 -35.50 23.40
N GLN A 16 1.57 -36.43 23.14
CA GLN A 16 0.52 -36.25 22.14
C GLN A 16 -0.44 -35.12 22.52
N GLU A 17 -0.72 -34.94 23.81
CA GLU A 17 -1.62 -33.89 24.29
C GLU A 17 -1.07 -32.49 24.00
N GLN A 18 0.22 -32.27 24.26
CA GLN A 18 0.89 -31.00 23.93
C GLN A 18 0.90 -30.75 22.42
N ASN A 19 1.18 -31.78 21.62
CA ASN A 19 1.10 -31.68 20.16
C ASN A 19 -0.32 -31.37 19.66
N ARG A 20 -1.36 -31.96 20.29
CA ARG A 20 -2.76 -31.67 19.96
C ARG A 20 -3.16 -30.24 20.33
N ALA A 21 -2.72 -29.76 21.49
CA ALA A 21 -2.96 -28.38 21.91
C ALA A 21 -2.28 -27.38 20.96
N ASP A 22 -1.04 -27.65 20.58
CA ASP A 22 -0.28 -26.83 19.62
C ASP A 22 -0.93 -26.82 18.23
N ALA A 23 -1.35 -27.98 17.71
CA ALA A 23 -2.07 -28.07 16.44
C ALA A 23 -3.36 -27.21 16.45
N ARG A 24 -4.13 -27.28 17.54
CA ARG A 24 -5.34 -26.47 17.72
C ARG A 24 -5.02 -24.98 17.79
N ALA A 25 -4.01 -24.59 18.56
CA ALA A 25 -3.59 -23.20 18.68
C ALA A 25 -3.18 -22.61 17.32
N ARG A 26 -2.41 -23.36 16.53
CA ARG A 26 -2.01 -22.96 15.18
C ARG A 26 -3.20 -22.83 14.24
N LEU A 27 -4.14 -23.80 14.28
CA LEU A 27 -5.36 -23.73 13.50
C LEU A 27 -6.16 -22.46 13.82
N THR A 28 -6.37 -22.19 15.11
CA THR A 28 -7.09 -21.00 15.58
C THR A 28 -6.40 -19.71 15.11
N ALA A 29 -5.07 -19.63 15.21
CA ALA A 29 -4.32 -18.46 14.73
C ALA A 29 -4.45 -18.27 13.21
N LEU A 30 -4.46 -19.36 12.44
CA LEU A 30 -4.62 -19.33 10.98
C LEU A 30 -6.01 -18.81 10.60
N VAL A 31 -7.05 -19.35 11.25
CA VAL A 31 -8.44 -18.92 11.04
C VAL A 31 -8.64 -17.47 11.47
N ALA A 32 -8.10 -17.08 12.62
CA ALA A 32 -8.20 -15.70 13.11
C ALA A 32 -7.57 -14.71 12.13
N LYS A 33 -6.37 -15.01 11.62
CA LYS A 33 -5.69 -14.18 10.62
C LYS A 33 -6.47 -14.09 9.30
N ALA A 34 -7.09 -15.20 8.88
CA ALA A 34 -7.91 -15.22 7.68
C ALA A 34 -9.24 -14.47 7.84
N ALA A 35 -9.76 -14.40 9.08
CA ALA A 35 -10.96 -13.65 9.44
C ALA A 35 -10.70 -12.15 9.68
N GLU A 36 -9.43 -11.71 9.70
CA GLU A 36 -9.12 -10.29 9.81
C GLU A 36 -9.75 -9.51 8.65
N PRO A 37 -10.36 -8.35 8.92
CA PRO A 37 -10.91 -7.52 7.87
C PRO A 37 -9.80 -7.12 6.90
N PRO A 38 -10.10 -7.00 5.60
CA PRO A 38 -9.13 -6.54 4.63
C PRO A 38 -8.60 -5.14 5.06
N PRO A 39 -7.32 -4.84 4.78
CA PRO A 39 -6.76 -3.55 5.12
C PRO A 39 -7.61 -2.43 4.49
N PRO A 40 -7.75 -1.28 5.17
CA PRO A 40 -8.58 -0.20 4.66
C PRO A 40 -8.10 0.21 3.26
N PRO A 41 -9.04 0.47 2.33
CA PRO A 41 -8.67 0.78 0.96
C PRO A 41 -7.79 2.03 0.93
N ARG A 42 -6.65 1.93 0.24
CA ARG A 42 -5.73 3.06 0.07
C ARG A 42 -6.46 4.21 -0.63
N LYS A 43 -6.60 5.33 0.05
CA LYS A 43 -7.08 6.58 -0.56
C LYS A 43 -5.90 7.26 -1.26
N LYS A 44 -6.03 7.52 -2.56
CA LYS A 44 -5.01 8.27 -3.32
C LYS A 44 -4.86 9.66 -2.71
N THR A 45 -3.62 10.07 -2.46
CA THR A 45 -3.32 11.40 -1.95
C THR A 45 -3.45 12.43 -3.08
N ARG A 46 -3.93 13.63 -2.75
CA ARG A 46 -3.92 14.78 -3.67
C ARG A 46 -2.49 15.38 -3.70
N PRO A 47 -2.09 16.05 -4.80
CA PRO A 47 -0.84 16.82 -4.80
C PRO A 47 -0.81 17.82 -3.64
N SER A 48 0.36 18.00 -3.03
CA SER A 48 0.52 18.93 -1.91
C SER A 48 0.33 20.38 -2.38
N LYS A 49 -0.10 21.27 -1.46
CA LYS A 49 -0.24 22.70 -1.74
C LYS A 49 1.05 23.30 -2.33
N GLY A 50 2.20 22.96 -1.74
CA GLY A 50 3.50 23.41 -2.25
C GLY A 50 3.85 22.90 -3.66
N ALA A 51 3.37 21.72 -4.06
CA ALA A 51 3.52 21.25 -5.44
C ALA A 51 2.64 22.07 -6.41
N VAL A 52 1.43 22.43 -5.99
CA VAL A 52 0.52 23.28 -6.76
C VAL A 52 1.09 24.70 -6.90
N GLU A 53 1.60 25.29 -5.83
CA GLU A 53 2.24 26.62 -5.82
C GLU A 53 3.48 26.66 -6.71
N ARG A 54 4.37 25.68 -6.61
CA ARG A 54 5.55 25.57 -7.49
C ARG A 54 5.14 25.50 -8.96
N ARG A 55 4.14 24.69 -9.30
CA ARG A 55 3.60 24.61 -10.67
C ARG A 55 3.10 25.97 -11.15
N LEU A 56 2.36 26.70 -10.32
CA LEU A 56 1.85 28.04 -10.67
C LEU A 56 2.99 29.05 -10.87
N LYS A 57 3.98 29.07 -9.97
CA LYS A 57 5.17 29.93 -10.10
C LYS A 57 5.96 29.62 -11.38
N SER A 58 6.20 28.35 -11.67
CA SER A 58 6.85 27.93 -12.91
C SER A 58 6.05 28.31 -14.15
N LYS A 59 4.71 28.21 -14.11
CA LYS A 59 3.83 28.64 -15.20
C LYS A 59 3.95 30.16 -15.43
N ALA A 60 3.92 30.96 -14.37
CA ALA A 60 4.06 32.41 -14.44
C ALA A 60 5.45 32.83 -14.97
N GLY A 61 6.52 32.21 -14.48
CA GLY A 61 7.87 32.45 -15.00
C GLY A 61 8.01 32.10 -16.49
N ARG A 62 7.38 30.99 -16.95
CA ARG A 62 7.38 30.68 -18.39
C ARG A 62 6.59 31.67 -19.22
N SER A 63 5.46 32.19 -18.72
CA SER A 63 4.65 33.14 -19.49
C SER A 63 5.37 34.48 -19.64
N THR A 64 6.07 34.96 -18.60
CA THR A 64 6.89 36.18 -18.70
C THR A 64 8.02 36.00 -19.70
N VAL A 65 8.76 34.89 -19.63
CA VAL A 65 9.82 34.57 -20.60
C VAL A 65 9.28 34.52 -22.02
N LYS A 66 8.10 33.91 -22.25
CA LYS A 66 7.48 33.89 -23.57
C LYS A 66 7.05 35.27 -24.07
N LYS A 67 6.54 36.14 -23.20
CA LYS A 67 6.18 37.52 -23.56
C LYS A 67 7.41 38.33 -24.01
N LEU A 68 8.52 38.18 -23.28
CA LEU A 68 9.78 38.87 -23.60
C LEU A 68 10.41 38.36 -24.90
N ARG A 69 10.12 37.12 -25.31
CA ARG A 69 10.48 36.57 -26.63
C ARG A 69 9.53 36.99 -27.76
N GLY A 70 8.63 37.95 -27.51
CA GLY A 70 7.74 38.49 -28.53
C GLY A 70 8.53 38.94 -29.77
N ARG A 71 7.84 38.97 -30.92
CA ARG A 71 8.44 39.34 -32.21
C ARG A 71 9.11 40.71 -32.07
N VAL A 72 10.41 40.76 -32.36
CA VAL A 72 11.16 42.01 -32.46
C VAL A 72 10.64 42.70 -33.71
N ASP A 73 10.06 43.90 -33.56
CA ASP A 73 9.76 44.74 -34.71
C ASP A 73 11.08 45.27 -35.25
N SER A 74 11.35 44.95 -36.51
CA SER A 74 12.51 45.45 -37.24
C SER A 74 12.11 46.78 -37.87
N ASP A 75 12.41 47.88 -37.17
CA ASP A 75 12.67 49.16 -37.84
C ASP A 75 14.07 49.12 -38.49
#